data_AF-A0A9P6Y6S6-F1
#
_entry.id   AF-A0A9P6Y6S6-F1
#
_cell.length_a   1.000
_cell.length_b   1.000
_cell.length_c   1.000
_cell.angle_alpha   90.00
_cell.angle_beta   90.00
_cell.angle_gamma   90.00
#
_symmetry.space_group_name_H-M   'P 1'
#
loop_
_entity.id
_entity.type
_entity.pdbx_description
1 polymer ?
#
loop_
_entity_poly.entity_id
_entity_poly.type
_entity_poly.pdbx_seq_one_letter_code
_entity_poly.pdbx_strand_id
1 'polypeptide(L)'
;MLNIKFACLFFAFFAFFAMSHAMVVNPTVLTPTTGTKWRAGGTYVVKWETTYFDGEKQAPIPSTQRGYIKLGYLEKDDPDNEHITWDLADDFPLDSGAQTVTLPSDLETKTSYIIILFGDSGNISKKFTIQAARS
;
A
#
# COMPACT_ATOMS: atom_id res chain seq x y z
N MET A 1 -15.88 16.12 -67.72
CA MET A 1 -14.42 16.26 -67.57
C MET A 1 -14.14 17.31 -66.49
N LEU A 2 -13.48 16.90 -65.39
CA LEU A 2 -12.71 17.67 -64.37
C LEU A 2 -13.42 18.84 -63.60
N ASN A 3 -13.28 19.10 -62.30
CA ASN A 3 -12.33 18.61 -61.27
C ASN A 3 -12.83 18.96 -59.83
N ILE A 4 -12.93 17.94 -58.97
CA ILE A 4 -12.48 17.84 -57.56
C ILE A 4 -12.51 19.06 -56.61
N LYS A 5 -13.35 18.89 -55.58
CA LYS A 5 -13.15 19.09 -54.11
C LYS A 5 -12.87 20.48 -53.55
N PHE A 6 -13.86 21.01 -52.82
CA PHE A 6 -13.63 21.65 -51.52
C PHE A 6 -14.74 21.26 -50.55
N ALA A 7 -14.69 20.00 -50.11
CA ALA A 7 -15.36 19.54 -48.91
C ALA A 7 -14.28 19.15 -47.91
N CYS A 8 -13.76 20.14 -47.17
CA CYS A 8 -13.06 19.91 -45.92
C CYS A 8 -13.73 20.77 -44.87
N LEU A 9 -14.91 20.31 -44.48
CA LEU A 9 -15.50 20.64 -43.19
C LEU A 9 -14.48 20.27 -42.11
N PHE A 10 -14.15 21.25 -41.26
CA PHE A 10 -13.68 21.09 -39.88
C PHE A 10 -13.53 19.63 -39.41
N PHE A 11 -12.32 19.09 -39.45
CA PHE A 11 -11.97 17.89 -38.68
C PHE A 11 -10.74 18.19 -37.81
N ALA A 12 -10.85 19.23 -37.00
CA ALA A 12 -10.01 19.43 -35.83
C ALA A 12 -10.86 19.02 -34.62
N PHE A 13 -10.89 17.72 -34.33
CA PHE A 13 -11.35 17.24 -33.02
C PHE A 13 -10.28 16.31 -32.47
N PHE A 14 -9.30 16.96 -31.84
CA PHE A 14 -8.56 16.51 -30.66
C PHE A 14 -8.83 15.06 -30.23
N ALA A 15 -7.98 14.14 -30.68
CA ALA A 15 -7.72 12.91 -29.94
C ALA A 15 -6.41 13.10 -29.16
N PHE A 16 -6.36 14.09 -28.28
CA PHE A 16 -5.37 14.10 -27.20
C PHE A 16 -5.89 13.10 -26.16
N PHE A 17 -5.68 11.82 -26.41
CA PHE A 17 -5.79 10.83 -25.35
C PHE A 17 -4.68 11.17 -24.35
N ALA A 18 -5.03 11.91 -23.30
CA ALA A 18 -4.18 12.03 -22.13
C ALA A 18 -3.99 10.61 -21.60
N MET A 19 -2.80 10.05 -21.82
CA MET A 19 -2.38 8.80 -21.20
C MET A 19 -2.26 9.09 -19.70
N SER A 20 -3.36 8.94 -18.97
CA SER A 20 -3.34 8.91 -17.52
C SER A 20 -2.55 7.67 -17.13
N HIS A 21 -1.27 7.83 -16.79
CA HIS A 21 -0.53 6.78 -16.12
C HIS A 21 -1.29 6.46 -14.83
N ALA A 22 -1.70 5.19 -14.67
CA ALA A 22 -2.14 4.72 -13.37
C ALA A 22 -0.96 4.90 -12.42
N MET A 23 -1.10 5.83 -11.48
CA MET A 23 -0.14 5.98 -10.40
C MET A 23 -0.19 4.68 -9.57
N VAL A 24 0.99 4.15 -9.22
CA VAL A 24 1.13 3.03 -8.28
C VAL A 24 1.96 3.52 -7.09
N VAL A 25 1.29 3.84 -6.00
CA VAL A 25 1.84 4.32 -4.74
C VAL A 25 2.11 3.14 -3.81
N ASN A 26 3.37 2.75 -3.71
CA ASN A 26 3.85 1.58 -2.96
C ASN A 26 4.96 1.92 -1.94
N PRO A 27 4.70 2.80 -0.95
CA PRO A 27 5.72 3.28 -0.04
C PRO A 27 6.35 2.16 0.80
N THR A 28 7.65 2.28 1.07
CA THR A 28 8.38 1.28 1.85
C THR A 28 8.01 1.33 3.32
N VAL A 29 7.59 0.20 3.89
CA VAL A 29 7.31 0.09 5.33
C VAL A 29 8.62 0.04 6.13
N LEU A 30 8.76 0.96 7.08
CA LEU A 30 9.92 1.13 7.96
C LEU A 30 9.74 0.45 9.32
N THR A 31 8.51 0.38 9.82
CA THR A 31 8.18 -0.30 11.07
C THR A 31 6.84 -1.01 10.90
N PRO A 32 6.75 -2.32 11.21
CA PRO A 32 7.73 -3.15 11.92
C PRO A 32 8.95 -3.62 11.10
N THR A 33 9.99 -4.10 11.78
CA THR A 33 11.20 -4.71 11.19
C THR A 33 11.43 -6.13 11.73
N THR A 34 12.42 -6.87 11.22
CA THR A 34 12.75 -8.25 11.65
C THR A 34 13.01 -8.42 13.15
N GLY A 35 13.46 -7.37 13.84
CA GLY A 35 13.67 -7.41 15.29
C GLY A 35 12.46 -6.97 16.11
N THR A 36 11.40 -6.47 15.47
CA THR A 36 10.23 -5.93 16.16
C THR A 36 9.44 -7.05 16.86
N LYS A 37 9.11 -6.81 18.13
CA LYS A 37 8.27 -7.69 18.94
C LYS A 37 7.10 -6.90 19.50
N TRP A 38 5.90 -7.28 19.10
CA TRP A 38 4.64 -6.75 19.60
C TRP A 38 3.90 -7.81 20.42
N ARG A 39 2.87 -7.38 21.14
CA ARG A 39 1.91 -8.24 21.84
C ARG A 39 0.52 -8.00 21.29
N ALA A 40 -0.24 -9.08 21.13
CA ALA A 40 -1.67 -9.05 20.81
C ALA A 40 -2.44 -8.12 21.76
N GLY A 41 -3.46 -7.43 21.24
CA GLY A 41 -4.24 -6.43 21.98
C GLY A 41 -3.53 -5.09 22.20
N GLY A 42 -2.24 -4.99 21.88
CA GLY A 42 -1.47 -3.76 22.03
C GLY A 42 -1.70 -2.76 20.90
N THR A 43 -1.42 -1.49 21.20
CA THR A 43 -1.43 -0.39 20.25
C THR A 43 -0.01 -0.02 19.85
N TYR A 44 0.25 0.06 18.54
CA TYR A 44 1.59 0.30 17.98
C TYR A 44 1.54 1.28 16.82
N VAL A 45 2.70 1.82 16.43
CA VAL A 45 2.83 2.73 15.30
C VAL A 45 3.49 1.99 14.14
N VAL A 46 2.77 1.90 13.01
CA VAL A 46 3.31 1.51 11.71
C VAL A 46 3.90 2.76 11.07
N LYS A 47 5.09 2.65 10.47
CA LYS A 47 5.78 3.77 9.82
C LYS A 47 6.21 3.38 8.41
N TRP A 48 6.23 4.34 7.50
CA TRP A 48 6.67 4.16 6.11
C TRP A 48 7.32 5.43 5.58
N GLU A 49 7.99 5.30 4.44
CA GLU A 49 8.55 6.44 3.69
C GLU A 49 7.43 7.25 3.03
N THR A 50 7.46 8.58 3.13
CA THR A 50 6.48 9.47 2.48
C THR A 50 6.81 9.77 1.02
N THR A 51 7.71 8.97 0.43
CA THR A 51 8.07 9.00 -0.98
C THR A 51 7.96 7.61 -1.58
N TYR A 52 7.69 7.55 -2.88
CA TYR A 52 7.62 6.31 -3.65
C TYR A 52 8.31 6.48 -5.01
N PHE A 53 8.65 5.37 -5.66
CA PHE A 53 9.20 5.39 -7.01
C PHE A 53 8.05 5.42 -8.03
N ASP A 54 7.94 6.50 -8.80
CA ASP A 54 6.85 6.70 -9.76
C ASP A 54 7.08 5.99 -11.11
N GLY A 55 8.18 5.25 -11.25
CA GLY A 55 8.65 4.65 -12.50
C GLY A 55 9.86 5.37 -13.11
N GLU A 56 10.10 6.61 -12.72
CA GLU A 56 11.21 7.44 -13.22
C GLU A 56 12.10 7.97 -12.10
N LYS A 57 11.51 8.39 -10.98
CA LYS A 57 12.20 9.02 -9.85
C LYS A 57 11.50 8.76 -8.53
N GLN A 58 12.14 9.19 -7.44
CA GLN A 58 11.46 9.32 -6.15
C GLN A 58 10.56 10.55 -6.18
N ALA A 59 9.29 10.36 -5.83
CA ALA A 59 8.26 11.39 -5.76
C ALA A 59 7.58 11.38 -4.38
N PRO A 60 7.10 12.53 -3.88
CA PRO A 60 6.29 12.58 -2.66
C PRO A 60 4.92 11.93 -2.88
N ILE A 61 4.39 11.29 -1.84
CA ILE A 61 3.02 10.77 -1.85
C ILE A 61 2.02 11.94 -1.94
N PRO A 62 1.04 11.92 -2.86
CA PRO A 62 0.01 12.96 -2.92
C PRO A 62 -0.85 12.99 -1.65
N SER A 63 -1.21 14.19 -1.16
CA SER A 63 -2.05 14.34 0.03
C SER A 63 -3.49 13.84 -0.13
N THR A 64 -3.91 13.58 -1.38
CA THR A 64 -5.19 12.93 -1.69
C THR A 64 -5.14 11.42 -1.53
N GLN A 65 -3.94 10.82 -1.43
CA GLN A 65 -3.79 9.38 -1.32
C GLN A 65 -4.20 8.90 0.07
N ARG A 66 -5.11 7.93 0.10
CA ARG A 66 -5.56 7.27 1.34
C ARG A 66 -4.85 5.94 1.50
N GLY A 67 -4.61 5.57 2.75
CA GLY A 67 -3.94 4.33 3.13
C GLY A 67 -4.87 3.34 3.82
N TYR A 68 -4.47 2.08 3.77
CA TYR A 68 -5.10 0.98 4.49
C TYR A 68 -4.04 0.02 5.04
N ILE A 69 -4.22 -0.48 6.26
CA ILE A 69 -3.27 -1.41 6.89
C ILE A 69 -3.96 -2.73 7.19
N LYS A 70 -3.41 -3.82 6.63
CA LYS A 70 -3.75 -5.19 6.99
C LYS A 70 -2.62 -5.88 7.75
N LEU A 71 -3.01 -6.88 8.53
CA LEU A 71 -2.11 -7.85 9.13
C LEU A 71 -2.33 -9.21 8.46
N GLY A 72 -1.21 -9.84 8.14
CA GLY A 72 -1.13 -11.22 7.68
C GLY A 72 0.04 -11.93 8.34
N TYR A 73 0.28 -13.16 7.94
CA TYR A 73 1.46 -13.92 8.34
C TYR A 73 1.85 -14.90 7.24
N LEU A 74 3.11 -15.32 7.24
CA LEU A 74 3.63 -16.29 6.27
C LEU A 74 3.87 -17.62 6.97
N GLU A 75 3.37 -18.70 6.40
CA GLU A 75 3.70 -20.04 6.87
C GLU A 75 5.03 -20.53 6.28
N LYS A 76 5.64 -21.52 6.94
CA LYS A 76 6.96 -22.01 6.54
C LYS A 76 6.90 -22.83 5.24
N ASP A 77 5.83 -23.58 5.07
CA ASP A 77 5.54 -24.48 3.95
C ASP A 77 4.76 -23.78 2.83
N ASP A 78 4.17 -22.62 3.08
CA ASP A 78 3.48 -21.78 2.10
C ASP A 78 3.94 -20.31 2.20
N PRO A 79 5.21 -20.01 1.84
CA PRO A 79 5.80 -18.69 2.04
C PRO A 79 5.29 -17.62 1.08
N ASP A 80 4.51 -18.00 0.06
CA ASP A 80 3.90 -17.11 -0.92
C ASP A 80 2.45 -16.75 -0.55
N ASN A 81 1.89 -17.39 0.48
CA ASN A 81 0.55 -17.12 0.98
C ASN A 81 0.61 -16.24 2.24
N GLU A 82 0.11 -15.02 2.09
CA GLU A 82 0.22 -13.96 3.10
C GLU A 82 -0.81 -14.07 4.24
N HIS A 83 -1.73 -15.03 4.17
CA HIS A 83 -2.79 -15.25 5.18
C HIS A 83 -3.42 -13.94 5.69
N ILE A 84 -3.70 -13.01 4.78
CA ILE A 84 -4.15 -11.67 5.10
C ILE A 84 -5.54 -11.75 5.72
N THR A 85 -5.63 -11.45 7.02
CA THR A 85 -6.85 -11.75 7.80
C THR A 85 -7.42 -10.53 8.51
N TRP A 86 -6.58 -9.65 9.06
CA TRP A 86 -7.06 -8.58 9.94
C TRP A 86 -6.89 -7.19 9.34
N ASP A 87 -7.92 -6.39 9.53
CA ASP A 87 -7.99 -5.00 9.16
C ASP A 87 -7.63 -4.13 10.37
N LEU A 88 -6.54 -3.38 10.27
CA LEU A 88 -5.98 -2.66 11.42
C LEU A 88 -6.24 -1.15 11.41
N ALA A 89 -6.30 -0.55 10.23
CA ALA A 89 -6.64 0.85 10.03
C ALA A 89 -7.03 1.10 8.57
N ASP A 90 -7.90 2.08 8.37
CA ASP A 90 -8.39 2.49 7.06
C ASP A 90 -8.49 4.02 6.96
N ASP A 91 -8.65 4.47 5.71
CA ASP A 91 -8.93 5.86 5.34
C ASP A 91 -8.09 6.90 6.13
N PHE A 92 -6.77 6.75 6.13
CA PHE A 92 -5.84 7.73 6.69
C PHE A 92 -4.98 8.39 5.59
N PRO A 93 -4.45 9.61 5.79
CA PRO A 93 -3.56 10.25 4.82
C PRO A 93 -2.26 9.45 4.67
N LEU A 94 -1.96 8.94 3.48
CA LEU A 94 -0.77 8.13 3.26
C LEU A 94 0.52 8.98 3.27
N ASP A 95 0.42 10.29 3.06
CA ASP A 95 1.53 11.25 3.19
C ASP A 95 1.92 11.55 4.65
N SER A 96 1.18 11.03 5.65
CA SER A 96 1.50 11.19 7.07
C SER A 96 2.75 10.43 7.54
N GLY A 97 3.14 9.37 6.82
CA GLY A 97 4.31 8.53 7.15
C GLY A 97 4.15 7.63 8.38
N ALA A 98 3.02 7.72 9.10
CA ALA A 98 2.76 6.89 10.26
C ALA A 98 1.26 6.76 10.56
N GLN A 99 0.86 5.58 11.03
CA GLN A 99 -0.49 5.30 11.52
C GLN A 99 -0.42 4.46 12.79
N THR A 100 -1.21 4.84 13.79
CA THR A 100 -1.40 4.03 14.99
C THR A 100 -2.44 2.96 14.74
N VAL A 101 -2.11 1.72 15.10
CA VAL A 101 -2.96 0.54 14.94
C VAL A 101 -3.13 -0.19 16.26
N THR A 102 -4.28 -0.82 16.46
CA THR A 102 -4.53 -1.72 17.60
C THR A 102 -4.66 -3.14 17.08
N LEU A 103 -3.87 -4.05 17.65
CA LEU A 103 -3.90 -5.46 17.26
C LEU A 103 -5.09 -6.18 17.90
N PRO A 104 -5.70 -7.17 17.23
CA PRO A 104 -6.60 -8.13 17.87
C PRO A 104 -5.92 -8.78 19.09
N SER A 105 -6.71 -9.06 20.13
CA SER A 105 -6.20 -9.63 21.39
C SER A 105 -5.98 -11.14 21.35
N ASP A 106 -6.62 -11.81 20.39
CA ASP A 106 -6.65 -13.26 20.20
C ASP A 106 -5.59 -13.78 19.22
N LEU A 107 -4.65 -12.94 18.79
CA LEU A 107 -3.55 -13.35 17.91
C LEU A 107 -2.65 -14.39 18.60
N GLU A 108 -2.32 -15.44 17.86
CA GLU A 108 -1.35 -16.44 18.27
C GLU A 108 0.09 -15.89 18.29
N THR A 109 0.97 -16.57 19.01
CA THR A 109 2.40 -16.24 18.93
C THR A 109 2.99 -16.75 17.62
N LYS A 110 3.45 -15.84 16.75
CA LYS A 110 4.20 -16.19 15.53
C LYS A 110 5.34 -15.19 15.29
N THR A 111 6.39 -15.62 14.58
CA THR A 111 7.54 -14.79 14.20
C THR A 111 7.48 -14.34 12.74
N SER A 112 6.39 -14.65 12.04
CA SER A 112 6.23 -14.49 10.61
C SER A 112 5.11 -13.51 10.23
N TYR A 113 4.62 -12.72 11.18
CA TYR A 113 3.64 -11.69 10.91
C TYR A 113 4.21 -10.64 9.95
N ILE A 114 3.33 -10.09 9.12
CA ILE A 114 3.64 -9.03 8.15
C ILE A 114 2.54 -7.98 8.20
N ILE A 115 2.95 -6.72 8.04
CA ILE A 115 2.03 -5.62 7.76
C ILE A 115 1.98 -5.44 6.25
N ILE A 116 0.77 -5.30 5.72
CA ILE A 116 0.54 -4.89 4.34
C ILE A 116 -0.05 -3.47 4.38
N LEU A 117 0.72 -2.52 3.88
CA LEU A 117 0.31 -1.12 3.71
C LEU A 117 -0.15 -0.93 2.27
N PHE A 118 -1.44 -0.63 2.09
CA PHE A 118 -2.01 -0.33 0.78
C PHE A 118 -2.09 1.18 0.58
N GLY A 119 -1.61 1.63 -0.58
CA GLY A 119 -2.09 2.85 -1.23
C GLY A 119 -3.12 2.46 -2.29
N ASP A 120 -2.67 2.32 -3.54
CA ASP A 120 -3.39 1.65 -4.63
C ASP A 120 -2.95 0.18 -4.79
N SER A 121 -1.72 -0.14 -4.42
CA SER A 121 -1.10 -1.47 -4.35
C SER A 121 -0.51 -1.67 -2.94
N GLY A 122 -0.41 -2.94 -2.51
CA GLY A 122 0.14 -3.30 -1.21
C GLY A 122 1.67 -3.31 -1.20
N ASN A 123 2.28 -2.79 -0.14
CA ASN A 123 3.68 -3.03 0.19
C ASN A 123 3.78 -3.77 1.53
N ILE A 124 4.64 -4.78 1.58
CA ILE A 124 4.74 -5.74 2.67
C ILE A 124 5.94 -5.40 3.55
N SER A 125 5.75 -5.38 4.85
CA SER A 125 6.84 -5.19 5.81
C SER A 125 7.79 -6.39 5.83
N LYS A 126 8.94 -6.21 6.49
CA LYS A 126 9.71 -7.38 6.94
C LYS A 126 8.86 -8.20 7.92
N LYS A 127 9.09 -9.52 7.96
CA LYS A 127 8.50 -10.41 8.96
C LYS A 127 8.85 -9.92 10.37
N PHE A 128 7.92 -9.99 11.30
CA PHE A 128 8.15 -9.60 12.70
C PHE A 128 7.38 -10.52 13.67
N THR A 129 7.64 -10.36 14.96
CA THR A 129 7.03 -11.22 15.99
C THR A 129 5.85 -10.54 16.66
N ILE A 130 4.73 -11.25 16.77
CA ILE A 130 3.66 -10.93 17.71
C ILE A 130 3.60 -12.08 18.72
N GLN A 131 3.56 -11.72 20.00
CA GLN A 131 3.30 -12.65 21.10
C GLN A 131 1.82 -12.56 21.47
N ALA A 132 1.22 -13.70 21.83
CA ALA A 132 -0.15 -13.73 22.34
C ALA A 132 -0.31 -12.83 23.58
N ALA A 133 -1.56 -12.41 23.84
CA ALA A 133 -1.88 -11.64 25.03
C ALA A 133 -1.51 -12.44 26.30
N ARG A 134 -1.19 -11.73 27.39
CA ARG A 134 -1.02 -12.41 28.68
C ARG A 134 -2.41 -12.83 29.17
N SER A 135 -2.59 -14.13 29.36
CA SER A 135 -3.71 -14.71 30.12
C SER A 135 -3.65 -14.30 31.58
#